data_AF-A0A519JI55-F1
#
_entry.id   AF-A0A519JI55-F1
#
_cell.length_a   1.000
_cell.length_b   1.000
_cell.length_c   1.000
_cell.angle_alpha   90.00
_cell.angle_beta   90.00
_cell.angle_gamma   90.00
#
_symmetry.space_group_name_H-M   'P 1'
#
loop_
_entity.id
_entity.type
_entity.pdbx_description
1 polymer ?
#
loop_
_entity_poly.entity_id
_entity_poly.type
_entity_poly.pdbx_seq_one_letter_code
_entity_poly.pdbx_strand_id
1 'polypeptide(L)'
;MAMARGGAIVLILLVLTFAMLAAWSSNRRTDYFPQDLNHAVSACEVAPGVFEQQVVLEEGVDRWLSAELADVGEPSLYRRPASLPRSVRLTWLGTFRHPVVVRVDTLQNGQQQLTAKKGASGAGFGPAGDPVEARKMVRVLTPAEATGLRIVVDRARLFSAPPSGCRRRIDEGRWVLEGADPQAGYRYRSVQSPKEDERALGLYLLGLAGWDNF
;
A
#
# COMPACT_ATOMS: atom_id res chain seq x y z
N MET A 1 -24.81 -25.19 50.32
CA MET A 1 -24.01 -25.56 49.13
C MET A 1 -24.63 -24.90 47.88
N ALA A 2 -24.47 -23.58 47.71
CA ALA A 2 -25.16 -22.82 46.65
C ALA A 2 -24.31 -21.68 46.03
N MET A 3 -23.00 -21.63 46.30
CA MET A 3 -22.11 -20.57 45.80
C MET A 3 -21.27 -20.97 44.56
N ALA A 4 -21.35 -22.22 44.09
CA ALA A 4 -20.49 -22.69 43.00
C ALA A 4 -21.00 -22.36 41.57
N ARG A 5 -22.29 -22.02 41.42
CA ARG A 5 -22.92 -21.84 40.09
C ARG A 5 -22.69 -20.45 39.49
N GLY A 6 -22.57 -19.40 40.30
CA GLY A 6 -22.35 -18.03 39.83
C GLY A 6 -20.95 -17.80 39.25
N GLY A 7 -19.92 -18.39 39.87
CA GLY A 7 -18.53 -18.26 39.40
C GLY A 7 -18.29 -18.92 38.04
N ALA A 8 -18.94 -20.06 37.77
CA ALA A 8 -18.80 -20.78 36.51
C ALA A 8 -19.35 -19.99 35.30
N ILE A 9 -20.47 -19.27 35.47
CA ILE A 9 -21.08 -18.47 34.40
C ILE A 9 -20.21 -17.26 34.05
N VAL A 10 -19.64 -16.58 35.05
CA VAL A 10 -18.74 -15.44 34.85
C VAL A 10 -17.45 -15.88 34.13
N LEU A 11 -16.90 -17.04 34.49
CA LEU A 11 -15.71 -17.61 33.85
C LEU A 11 -15.97 -17.97 32.38
N ILE A 12 -17.12 -18.58 32.08
CA ILE A 12 -17.50 -18.91 30.68
C ILE A 12 -17.66 -17.63 29.84
N LEU A 13 -18.30 -16.59 30.38
CA LEU A 13 -18.46 -15.31 29.68
C LEU A 13 -17.12 -14.61 29.42
N LEU A 14 -16.18 -14.65 30.38
CA LEU A 14 -14.83 -14.12 30.21
C LEU A 14 -14.02 -14.89 29.15
N VAL A 15 -14.11 -16.23 29.14
CA VAL A 15 -13.44 -17.05 28.14
C VAL A 15 -14.03 -16.81 26.74
N LEU A 16 -15.34 -16.68 26.61
CA LEU A 16 -15.99 -16.38 25.33
C LEU A 16 -15.66 -14.99 24.81
N THR A 17 -15.63 -13.97 25.68
CA THR A 17 -15.21 -12.61 25.29
C THR A 17 -13.74 -12.57 24.89
N PHE A 18 -12.85 -13.26 25.62
CA PHE A 18 -11.44 -13.35 25.26
C PHE A 18 -11.25 -14.11 23.93
N ALA A 19 -11.98 -15.20 23.70
CA ALA A 19 -11.95 -15.96 22.44
C ALA A 19 -12.48 -15.13 21.26
N MET A 20 -13.54 -14.33 21.45
CA MET A 20 -14.03 -13.42 20.42
C MET A 20 -13.04 -12.28 20.14
N LEU A 21 -12.41 -11.70 21.16
CA LEU A 21 -11.38 -10.67 21.00
C LEU A 21 -10.11 -11.24 20.32
N ALA A 22 -9.70 -12.46 20.65
CA ALA A 22 -8.59 -13.15 20.04
C ALA A 22 -8.88 -13.56 18.59
N ALA A 23 -10.09 -14.05 18.30
CA ALA A 23 -10.52 -14.35 16.93
C ALA A 23 -10.62 -13.07 16.09
N TRP A 24 -11.11 -11.97 16.66
CA TRP A 24 -11.19 -10.68 15.99
C TRP A 24 -9.81 -10.02 15.78
N SER A 25 -8.85 -10.23 16.69
CA SER A 25 -7.48 -9.73 16.53
C SER A 25 -6.62 -10.61 15.61
N SER A 26 -6.82 -11.93 15.66
CA SER A 26 -6.11 -12.89 14.79
C SER A 26 -6.58 -12.82 13.33
N ASN A 27 -7.86 -12.51 13.10
CA ASN A 27 -8.43 -12.43 11.74
C ASN A 27 -8.15 -11.08 11.03
N ARG A 28 -7.32 -10.21 11.62
CA ARG A 28 -6.97 -8.89 11.07
C ARG A 28 -5.59 -8.81 10.42
N ARG A 29 -4.84 -9.91 10.31
CA ARG A 29 -3.64 -9.92 9.48
C ARG A 29 -4.05 -10.16 8.03
N THR A 30 -4.44 -9.09 7.35
CA THR A 30 -4.57 -9.11 5.90
C THR A 30 -3.16 -9.20 5.31
N ASP A 31 -2.88 -10.22 4.51
CA ASP A 31 -1.67 -10.27 3.71
C ASP A 31 -1.75 -9.18 2.63
N TYR A 32 -1.03 -8.07 2.81
CA TYR A 32 -1.00 -6.99 1.82
C TYR A 32 -0.14 -7.32 0.61
N PHE A 33 0.89 -8.15 0.82
CA PHE A 33 1.90 -8.48 -0.17
C PHE A 33 2.05 -10.02 -0.30
N PRO A 34 2.40 -10.54 -1.48
CA PRO A 34 2.82 -11.93 -1.61
C PRO A 34 4.12 -12.20 -0.85
N GLN A 35 4.16 -13.28 -0.08
CA GLN A 35 5.36 -13.65 0.70
C GLN A 35 6.57 -13.95 -0.17
N ASP A 36 6.37 -14.35 -1.43
CA ASP A 36 7.46 -14.59 -2.39
C ASP A 36 8.31 -13.34 -2.63
N LEU A 37 7.77 -12.12 -2.41
CA LEU A 37 8.55 -10.88 -2.49
C LEU A 37 9.65 -10.78 -1.42
N ASN A 38 9.48 -11.49 -0.30
CA ASN A 38 10.46 -11.54 0.79
C ASN A 38 11.65 -12.47 0.47
N HIS A 39 11.53 -13.25 -0.61
CA HIS A 39 12.55 -14.18 -1.09
C HIS A 39 13.08 -13.82 -2.49
N ALA A 40 12.31 -13.07 -3.28
CA ALA A 40 12.73 -12.57 -4.57
C ALA A 40 13.86 -11.55 -4.42
N VAL A 41 14.85 -11.59 -5.33
CA VAL A 41 16.00 -10.68 -5.32
C VAL A 41 16.02 -9.76 -6.54
N SER A 42 16.45 -8.52 -6.33
CA SER A 42 16.73 -7.53 -7.37
C SER A 42 18.23 -7.23 -7.41
N ALA A 43 18.77 -7.06 -8.63
CA ALA A 43 20.11 -6.51 -8.80
C ALA A 43 20.04 -4.98 -8.66
N CYS A 44 20.62 -4.46 -7.59
CA CYS A 44 20.53 -3.06 -7.19
C CYS A 44 21.87 -2.37 -7.35
N GLU A 45 21.90 -1.28 -8.13
CA GLU A 45 23.10 -0.48 -8.31
C GLU A 45 23.34 0.42 -7.09
N VAL A 46 24.29 0.04 -6.24
CA VAL A 46 24.60 0.74 -4.97
C VAL A 46 25.64 1.86 -5.17
N ALA A 47 26.49 1.71 -6.18
CA ALA A 47 27.41 2.73 -6.69
C ALA A 47 27.54 2.56 -8.21
N PRO A 48 28.02 3.58 -8.96
CA PRO A 48 28.14 3.47 -10.42
C PRO A 48 28.87 2.19 -10.85
N GLY A 49 28.17 1.29 -11.54
CA GLY A 49 28.68 -0.01 -12.00
C GLY A 49 28.82 -1.10 -10.93
N VAL A 50 28.43 -0.84 -9.68
CA VAL A 50 28.47 -1.81 -8.57
C VAL A 50 27.07 -2.28 -8.24
N PHE A 51 26.82 -3.58 -8.40
CA PHE A 51 25.51 -4.19 -8.19
C PHE A 51 25.53 -5.15 -6.99
N GLU A 52 24.53 -5.03 -6.13
CA GLU A 52 24.28 -5.95 -5.02
C GLU A 52 22.93 -6.62 -5.19
N GLN A 53 22.82 -7.88 -4.76
CA GLN A 53 21.54 -8.56 -4.68
C GLN A 53 20.84 -8.15 -3.39
N GLN A 54 19.64 -7.61 -3.51
CA GLN A 54 18.80 -7.24 -2.38
C GLN A 54 17.43 -7.90 -2.51
N VAL A 55 16.82 -8.25 -1.39
CA VAL A 55 15.44 -8.75 -1.40
C VAL A 55 14.50 -7.66 -1.87
N VAL A 56 13.49 -8.02 -2.66
CA VAL A 56 12.52 -7.08 -3.25
C VAL A 56 11.72 -6.38 -2.15
N LEU A 57 11.33 -7.11 -1.10
CA LEU A 57 10.63 -6.58 0.05
C LEU A 57 11.22 -7.19 1.33
N GLU A 58 11.85 -6.38 2.17
CA GLU A 58 12.33 -6.86 3.47
C GLU A 58 11.13 -7.10 4.41
N GLU A 59 11.13 -8.15 5.23
CA GLU A 59 10.03 -8.48 6.15
C GLU A 59 9.68 -7.34 7.12
N GLY A 60 10.68 -6.57 7.57
CA GLY A 60 10.46 -5.39 8.40
C GLY A 60 9.70 -4.29 7.65
N VAL A 61 10.01 -4.10 6.37
CA VAL A 61 9.32 -3.13 5.49
C VAL A 61 7.93 -3.62 5.15
N ASP A 62 7.75 -4.92 4.86
CA ASP A 62 6.44 -5.55 4.64
C ASP A 62 5.49 -5.24 5.80
N ARG A 63 5.91 -5.58 7.03
CA ARG A 63 5.10 -5.34 8.23
C ARG A 63 4.78 -3.86 8.42
N TRP A 64 5.77 -2.98 8.23
CA TRP A 64 5.56 -1.54 8.35
C TRP A 64 4.56 -1.03 7.30
N LEU A 65 4.78 -1.32 6.02
CA LEU A 65 3.91 -0.88 4.93
C LEU A 65 2.49 -1.45 5.06
N SER A 66 2.37 -2.71 5.47
CA SER A 66 1.08 -3.34 5.75
C SER A 66 0.32 -2.61 6.87
N ALA A 67 1.01 -2.18 7.92
CA ALA A 67 0.41 -1.40 9.00
C ALA A 67 -0.03 -0.02 8.51
N GLU A 68 0.82 0.70 7.76
CA GLU A 68 0.47 2.02 7.21
C GLU A 68 -0.77 1.94 6.29
N LEU A 69 -0.85 0.92 5.42
CA LEU A 69 -2.00 0.70 4.56
C LEU A 69 -3.26 0.33 5.34
N ALA A 70 -3.14 -0.47 6.39
CA ALA A 70 -4.25 -0.83 7.26
C ALA A 70 -4.77 0.39 8.04
N ASP A 71 -3.89 1.26 8.52
CA ASP A 71 -4.24 2.47 9.27
C ASP A 71 -5.00 3.49 8.43
N VAL A 72 -4.69 3.58 7.13
CA VAL A 72 -5.50 4.38 6.17
C VAL A 72 -6.68 3.59 5.58
N GLY A 73 -6.93 2.37 6.04
CA GLY A 73 -8.03 1.51 5.59
C GLY A 73 -7.98 1.20 4.09
N GLU A 74 -6.78 1.07 3.52
CA GLU A 74 -6.60 0.63 2.14
C GLU A 74 -6.69 -0.90 2.04
N PRO A 75 -7.36 -1.45 1.02
CA PRO A 75 -7.40 -2.90 0.83
C PRO A 75 -6.07 -3.44 0.28
N SER A 76 -5.83 -4.73 0.48
CA SER A 76 -4.77 -5.46 -0.21
C SER A 76 -5.09 -5.57 -1.70
N LEU A 77 -4.17 -5.10 -2.56
CA LEU A 77 -4.29 -5.32 -4.01
C LEU A 77 -3.91 -6.75 -4.41
N TYR A 78 -3.11 -7.43 -3.59
CA TYR A 78 -2.74 -8.83 -3.78
C TYR A 78 -3.92 -9.78 -3.53
N ARG A 79 -4.67 -9.57 -2.43
CA ARG A 79 -5.80 -10.44 -2.05
C ARG A 79 -7.11 -10.11 -2.76
N ARG A 80 -7.05 -9.20 -3.72
CA ARG A 80 -8.20 -8.74 -4.48
C ARG A 80 -8.75 -9.88 -5.37
N PRO A 81 -10.07 -10.01 -5.56
CA PRO A 81 -10.63 -10.97 -6.51
C PRO A 81 -10.06 -10.77 -7.91
N ALA A 82 -9.65 -11.86 -8.57
CA ALA A 82 -9.08 -11.81 -9.92
C ALA A 82 -10.07 -11.28 -10.98
N SER A 83 -11.37 -11.30 -10.70
CA SER A 83 -12.42 -10.76 -11.55
C SER A 83 -12.54 -9.23 -11.51
N LEU A 84 -11.89 -8.56 -10.55
CA LEU A 84 -11.94 -7.10 -10.48
C LEU A 84 -11.04 -6.48 -11.55
N PRO A 85 -11.51 -5.44 -12.26
CA PRO A 85 -10.70 -4.78 -13.27
C PRO A 85 -9.44 -4.12 -12.68
N ARG A 86 -8.55 -3.64 -13.53
CA ARG A 86 -7.22 -3.15 -13.17
C ARG A 86 -7.23 -2.08 -12.06
N SER A 87 -6.27 -2.16 -11.13
CA SER A 87 -5.94 -1.11 -10.17
C SER A 87 -4.45 -0.75 -10.24
N VAL A 88 -4.15 0.52 -9.99
CA VAL A 88 -2.80 1.06 -9.81
C VAL A 88 -2.76 1.82 -8.50
N ARG A 89 -1.72 1.65 -7.70
CA ARG A 89 -1.53 2.39 -6.44
C ARG A 89 -0.11 2.92 -6.32
N LEU A 90 0.01 4.18 -5.91
CA LEU A 90 1.20 4.73 -5.30
C LEU A 90 0.99 4.78 -3.79
N THR A 91 1.95 4.27 -3.05
CA THR A 91 2.13 4.55 -1.63
C THR A 91 3.46 5.28 -1.47
N TRP A 92 3.41 6.53 -1.05
CA TRP A 92 4.58 7.33 -0.76
C TRP A 92 4.77 7.44 0.75
N LEU A 93 5.91 6.94 1.22
CA LEU A 93 6.33 6.94 2.61
C LEU A 93 7.46 7.95 2.76
N GLY A 94 7.10 9.22 3.00
CA GLY A 94 8.10 10.26 3.23
C GLY A 94 8.76 10.13 4.60
N THR A 95 10.08 10.32 4.67
CA THR A 95 10.78 10.45 5.95
C THR A 95 10.22 11.67 6.70
N PHE A 96 9.72 11.47 7.92
CA PHE A 96 9.08 12.50 8.75
C PHE A 96 7.81 13.15 8.16
N ARG A 97 7.20 12.55 7.13
CA ARG A 97 5.95 13.02 6.54
C ARG A 97 4.85 11.99 6.73
N HIS A 98 3.61 12.46 6.59
CA HIS A 98 2.45 11.58 6.55
C HIS A 98 2.54 10.66 5.33
N PRO A 99 2.28 9.35 5.47
CA PRO A 99 2.18 8.47 4.32
C PRO A 99 1.03 8.93 3.45
N VAL A 100 1.23 8.87 2.14
CA VAL A 100 0.26 9.26 1.13
C VAL A 100 -0.03 8.06 0.26
N VAL A 101 -1.30 7.73 0.09
CA VAL A 101 -1.74 6.66 -0.79
C VAL A 101 -2.65 7.24 -1.87
N VAL A 102 -2.34 6.95 -3.12
CA VAL A 102 -3.19 7.28 -4.27
C VAL A 102 -3.44 6.02 -5.06
N ARG A 103 -4.69 5.59 -5.11
CA ARG A 103 -5.14 4.41 -5.85
C ARG A 103 -6.12 4.82 -6.94
N VAL A 104 -5.96 4.25 -8.12
CA VAL A 104 -6.93 4.34 -9.21
C VAL A 104 -7.42 2.94 -9.55
N ASP A 105 -8.72 2.74 -9.44
CA ASP A 105 -9.39 1.50 -9.82
C ASP A 105 -10.15 1.70 -11.13
N THR A 106 -10.06 0.72 -12.03
CA THR A 106 -10.97 0.62 -13.17
C THR A 106 -12.25 -0.07 -12.68
N LEU A 107 -13.38 0.59 -12.87
CA LEU A 107 -14.71 0.07 -12.54
C LEU A 107 -15.20 -0.88 -13.64
N GLN A 108 -16.22 -1.67 -13.35
CA GLN A 108 -16.79 -2.62 -14.31
C GLN A 108 -17.33 -1.96 -15.58
N ASN A 109 -17.78 -0.70 -15.48
CA ASN A 109 -18.23 0.10 -16.61
C ASN A 109 -17.08 0.77 -17.41
N GLY A 110 -15.82 0.48 -17.06
CA GLY A 110 -14.64 1.03 -17.71
C GLY A 110 -14.21 2.42 -17.22
N GLN A 111 -14.99 3.09 -16.36
CA GLN A 111 -14.57 4.35 -15.75
C GLN A 111 -13.45 4.12 -14.75
N GLN A 112 -12.60 5.12 -14.55
CA GLN A 112 -11.53 5.08 -13.56
C GLN A 112 -11.89 5.93 -12.35
N GLN A 113 -11.82 5.35 -11.16
CA GLN A 113 -12.07 6.03 -9.90
C GLN A 113 -10.76 6.21 -9.13
N LEU A 114 -10.46 7.44 -8.77
CA LEU A 114 -9.39 7.82 -7.86
C LEU A 114 -9.87 7.70 -6.41
N THR A 115 -9.07 7.08 -5.56
CA THR A 115 -9.14 7.15 -4.10
C THR A 115 -7.78 7.60 -3.58
N ALA A 116 -7.73 8.78 -2.98
CA ALA A 116 -6.52 9.34 -2.38
C ALA A 116 -6.71 9.44 -0.86
N LYS A 117 -5.71 9.03 -0.08
CA LYS A 117 -5.73 9.04 1.38
C LYS A 117 -4.39 9.51 1.94
N LYS A 118 -4.44 10.26 3.03
CA LYS A 118 -3.27 10.69 3.81
C LYS A 118 -3.36 10.13 5.23
N GLY A 119 -2.28 9.52 5.72
CA GLY A 119 -2.24 8.96 7.07
C GLY A 119 -2.14 9.99 8.18
N ALA A 120 -2.38 9.57 9.42
CA ALA A 120 -1.87 10.26 10.60
C ALA A 120 -0.33 10.13 10.62
N SER A 121 0.38 10.99 11.35
CA SER A 121 1.83 11.23 11.22
C SER A 121 2.70 9.98 11.05
N GLY A 122 3.59 10.00 10.03
CA GLY A 122 4.68 9.04 9.94
C GLY A 122 5.66 9.24 11.11
N ALA A 123 6.06 8.14 11.74
CA ALA A 123 7.04 8.05 12.84
C ALA A 123 6.64 8.65 14.21
N GLY A 124 5.38 9.03 14.45
CA GLY A 124 4.91 9.40 15.80
C GLY A 124 5.38 10.77 16.32
N PHE A 125 5.95 11.63 15.48
CA PHE A 125 6.45 12.97 15.86
C PHE A 125 5.67 14.16 15.28
N GLY A 126 4.57 13.92 14.56
CA GLY A 126 3.72 15.01 14.03
C GLY A 126 2.60 15.42 14.99
N PRO A 127 2.21 16.71 15.06
CA PRO A 127 1.04 17.13 15.82
C PRO A 127 -0.21 16.36 15.36
N ALA A 128 -1.17 16.15 16.25
CA ALA A 128 -2.47 15.58 15.93
C ALA A 128 -3.22 16.51 14.95
N GLY A 129 -2.92 16.37 13.66
CA GLY A 129 -3.57 17.14 12.60
C GLY A 129 -4.94 16.55 12.22
N ASP A 130 -5.67 17.34 11.44
CA ASP A 130 -7.01 17.19 10.84
C ASP A 130 -7.78 15.85 10.92
N PRO A 131 -9.12 15.90 11.04
CA PRO A 131 -9.98 14.72 11.05
C PRO A 131 -9.72 13.82 9.84
N VAL A 132 -9.75 12.50 10.05
CA VAL A 132 -9.48 11.46 9.05
C VAL A 132 -10.28 11.65 7.75
N GLU A 133 -11.50 12.16 7.84
CA GLU A 133 -12.38 12.50 6.69
C GLU A 133 -11.76 13.59 5.79
N ALA A 134 -11.07 14.59 6.34
CA ALA A 134 -10.39 15.64 5.58
C ALA A 134 -9.13 15.13 4.85
N ARG A 135 -8.73 13.88 5.08
CA ARG A 135 -7.56 13.24 4.50
C ARG A 135 -7.88 12.30 3.36
N LYS A 136 -9.15 12.20 2.96
CA LYS A 136 -9.62 11.29 1.91
C LYS A 136 -10.28 12.07 0.79
N MET A 137 -9.95 11.70 -0.45
CA MET A 137 -10.63 12.18 -1.64
C MET A 137 -11.02 10.99 -2.53
N VAL A 138 -12.24 11.00 -3.05
CA VAL A 138 -12.71 10.01 -4.02
C VAL A 138 -13.39 10.75 -5.17
N ARG A 139 -12.97 10.47 -6.41
CA ARG A 139 -13.59 11.06 -7.61
C ARG A 139 -13.38 10.17 -8.84
N VAL A 140 -14.21 10.38 -9.86
CA VAL A 140 -14.01 9.77 -11.18
C VAL A 140 -12.99 10.60 -11.96
N LEU A 141 -12.10 9.94 -12.70
CA LEU A 141 -11.16 10.60 -13.60
C LEU A 141 -11.86 11.09 -14.87
N THR A 142 -11.43 12.23 -15.37
CA THR A 142 -11.82 12.70 -16.72
C THR A 142 -11.20 11.79 -17.80
N PRO A 143 -11.73 11.78 -19.03
CA PRO A 143 -11.13 11.01 -20.13
C PRO A 143 -9.67 11.38 -20.42
N ALA A 144 -9.31 12.66 -20.28
CA ALA A 144 -7.94 13.13 -20.45
C ALA A 144 -7.01 12.60 -19.36
N GLU A 145 -7.45 12.62 -18.10
CA GLU A 145 -6.71 12.05 -16.96
C GLU A 145 -6.51 10.53 -17.10
N ALA A 146 -7.58 9.81 -17.48
CA ALA A 146 -7.49 8.37 -17.70
C ALA A 146 -6.51 8.01 -18.84
N THR A 147 -6.51 8.81 -19.91
CA THR A 147 -5.58 8.65 -21.03
C THR A 147 -4.14 8.92 -20.61
N GLY A 148 -3.91 10.00 -19.85
CA GLY A 148 -2.58 10.33 -19.32
C GLY A 148 -2.06 9.25 -18.37
N LEU A 149 -2.91 8.74 -17.46
CA LEU A 149 -2.55 7.65 -16.56
C LEU A 149 -2.10 6.41 -17.32
N ARG A 150 -2.84 6.00 -18.37
CA ARG A 150 -2.46 4.86 -19.20
C ARG A 150 -1.06 5.04 -19.79
N ILE A 151 -0.75 6.22 -20.34
CA ILE A 151 0.55 6.51 -20.95
C ILE A 151 1.69 6.36 -19.93
N VAL A 152 1.55 6.94 -18.74
CA VAL A 152 2.62 6.87 -17.72
C VAL A 152 2.76 5.47 -17.11
N VAL A 153 1.65 4.72 -16.97
CA VAL A 153 1.67 3.31 -16.54
C VAL A 153 2.41 2.42 -17.55
N ASP A 154 2.13 2.61 -18.85
CA ASP A 154 2.73 1.83 -19.92
C ASP A 154 4.24 2.12 -20.03
N ARG A 155 4.64 3.41 -19.94
CA ARG A 155 6.05 3.82 -19.91
C ARG A 155 6.81 3.25 -18.72
N ALA A 156 6.22 3.30 -17.53
CA ALA A 156 6.79 2.71 -16.32
C ALA A 156 6.81 1.17 -16.34
N ARG A 157 6.17 0.54 -17.33
CA ARG A 157 6.09 -0.92 -17.51
C ARG A 157 5.58 -1.64 -16.26
N LEU A 158 4.67 -1.01 -15.50
CA LEU A 158 4.23 -1.51 -14.20
C LEU A 158 3.68 -2.95 -14.27
N PHE A 159 2.99 -3.28 -15.37
CA PHE A 159 2.36 -4.59 -15.54
C PHE A 159 3.24 -5.64 -16.24
N SER A 160 4.29 -5.24 -16.94
CA SER A 160 5.11 -6.13 -17.77
C SER A 160 6.50 -6.39 -17.19
N ALA A 161 7.02 -5.49 -16.35
CA ALA A 161 8.34 -5.65 -15.77
C ALA A 161 8.29 -6.49 -14.47
N PRO A 162 9.37 -7.23 -14.13
CA PRO A 162 9.40 -8.02 -12.92
C PRO A 162 9.27 -7.14 -11.68
N PRO A 163 8.80 -7.70 -10.54
CA PRO A 163 8.80 -6.97 -9.28
C PRO A 163 10.23 -6.60 -8.90
N SER A 164 10.40 -5.41 -8.32
CA SER A 164 11.72 -4.90 -7.97
C SER A 164 11.71 -4.09 -6.68
N GLY A 165 12.79 -4.17 -5.93
CA GLY A 165 12.99 -3.37 -4.74
C GLY A 165 14.47 -3.14 -4.50
N CYS A 166 14.88 -1.88 -4.39
CA CYS A 166 16.24 -1.52 -4.06
C CYS A 166 16.25 -0.52 -2.90
N ARG A 167 17.07 -0.80 -1.91
CA ARG A 167 17.36 0.08 -0.79
C ARG A 167 18.67 0.81 -1.06
N ARG A 168 18.63 2.14 -0.99
CA ARG A 168 19.82 3.01 -1.09
C ARG A 168 20.16 3.67 0.23
N ARG A 169 19.21 4.36 0.87
CA ARG A 169 19.44 5.06 2.15
C ARG A 169 18.19 5.10 3.01
N ILE A 170 18.33 5.27 4.32
CA ILE A 170 17.20 5.29 5.28
C ILE A 170 16.48 6.64 5.29
N ASP A 171 17.15 7.72 4.87
CA ASP A 171 16.68 9.11 4.93
C ASP A 171 15.83 9.54 3.72
N GLU A 172 15.82 8.77 2.64
CA GLU A 172 15.02 9.06 1.45
C GLU A 172 13.62 8.43 1.52
N GLY A 173 12.60 9.26 1.24
CA GLY A 173 11.22 8.81 1.16
C GLY A 173 11.05 7.71 0.11
N ARG A 174 10.24 6.70 0.43
CA ARG A 174 10.05 5.51 -0.40
C ARG A 174 8.77 5.62 -1.23
N TRP A 175 8.87 5.29 -2.51
CA TRP A 175 7.75 5.15 -3.42
C TRP A 175 7.49 3.68 -3.64
N VAL A 176 6.27 3.23 -3.34
CA VAL A 176 5.82 1.88 -3.63
C VAL A 176 4.74 1.99 -4.70
N LEU A 177 5.03 1.45 -5.87
CA LEU A 177 4.11 1.37 -7.00
C LEU A 177 3.57 -0.06 -7.09
N GLU A 178 2.26 -0.20 -7.03
CA GLU A 178 1.58 -1.48 -7.11
C GLU A 178 0.61 -1.49 -8.28
N GLY A 179 0.52 -2.64 -8.92
CA GLY A 179 -0.47 -2.92 -9.95
C GLY A 179 -1.20 -4.21 -9.63
N ALA A 180 -2.48 -4.26 -9.91
CA ALA A 180 -3.22 -5.51 -9.92
C ALA A 180 -4.09 -5.55 -11.18
N ASP A 181 -3.96 -6.60 -11.98
CA ASP A 181 -4.64 -6.75 -13.25
C ASP A 181 -5.10 -8.21 -13.43
N PRO A 182 -6.28 -8.47 -14.01
CA PRO A 182 -6.76 -9.83 -14.21
C PRO A 182 -5.82 -10.74 -15.02
N GLN A 183 -5.07 -10.17 -15.97
CA GLN A 183 -4.17 -10.90 -16.86
C GLN A 183 -2.74 -10.92 -16.33
N ALA A 184 -2.23 -9.77 -15.86
CA ALA A 184 -0.87 -9.69 -15.35
C ALA A 184 -0.75 -10.18 -13.90
N GLY A 185 -1.84 -10.22 -13.13
CA GLY A 185 -1.82 -10.48 -11.70
C GLY A 185 -1.29 -9.29 -10.89
N TYR A 186 -0.76 -9.57 -9.72
CA TYR A 186 -0.19 -8.56 -8.81
C TYR A 186 1.24 -8.16 -9.23
N ARG A 187 1.56 -6.88 -9.05
CA ARG A 187 2.84 -6.25 -9.39
C ARG A 187 3.27 -5.29 -8.29
N TYR A 188 4.56 -5.29 -8.02
CA TYR A 188 5.16 -4.52 -6.94
C TYR A 188 6.48 -3.89 -7.37
N ARG A 189 6.66 -2.61 -7.09
CA ARG A 189 7.93 -1.90 -7.25
C ARG A 189 8.15 -0.98 -6.06
N SER A 190 9.30 -1.09 -5.41
CA SER A 190 9.74 -0.16 -4.37
C SER A 190 11.00 0.57 -4.81
N VAL A 191 10.93 1.91 -4.82
CA VAL A 191 12.01 2.79 -5.27
C VAL A 191 12.21 3.96 -4.31
N GLN A 192 13.44 4.24 -3.92
CA GLN A 192 13.80 5.43 -3.14
C GLN A 192 14.29 6.59 -4.02
N SER A 193 14.95 6.26 -5.13
CA SER A 193 15.32 7.22 -6.17
C SER A 193 14.72 6.76 -7.51
N PRO A 194 13.43 7.05 -7.79
CA PRO A 194 12.74 6.54 -8.97
C PRO A 194 13.43 6.98 -10.27
N LYS A 195 13.50 6.07 -11.25
CA LYS A 195 13.92 6.43 -12.62
C LYS A 195 12.88 7.34 -13.26
N GLU A 196 13.22 7.95 -14.39
CA GLU A 196 12.38 8.95 -15.07
C GLU A 196 10.91 8.50 -15.21
N ASP A 197 10.65 7.31 -15.74
CA ASP A 197 9.29 6.81 -15.97
C ASP A 197 8.54 6.45 -14.67
N GLU A 198 9.23 5.89 -13.68
CA GLU A 198 8.64 5.57 -12.37
C GLU A 198 8.28 6.84 -11.61
N ARG A 199 9.16 7.84 -11.69
CA ARG A 199 8.94 9.18 -11.11
C ARG A 199 7.76 9.84 -11.80
N ALA A 200 7.70 9.79 -13.13
CA ALA A 200 6.59 10.34 -13.90
C ALA A 200 5.25 9.70 -13.50
N LEU A 201 5.19 8.37 -13.35
CA LEU A 201 3.98 7.67 -12.91
C LEU A 201 3.53 8.13 -11.51
N GLY A 202 4.42 8.11 -10.52
CA GLY A 202 3.99 8.49 -9.17
C GLY A 202 3.69 9.99 -9.05
N LEU A 203 4.43 10.88 -9.73
CA LEU A 203 4.09 12.31 -9.80
C LEU A 203 2.74 12.53 -10.47
N TYR A 204 2.42 11.76 -11.51
CA TYR A 204 1.11 11.83 -12.15
C TYR A 204 0.00 11.44 -11.18
N LEU A 205 0.17 10.35 -10.42
CA LEU A 205 -0.79 9.93 -9.39
C LEU A 205 -0.96 11.00 -8.30
N LEU A 206 0.13 11.59 -7.82
CA LEU A 206 0.08 12.70 -6.85
C LEU A 206 -0.63 13.92 -7.43
N GLY A 207 -0.36 14.27 -8.69
CA GLY A 207 -1.04 15.36 -9.40
C GLY A 207 -2.54 15.14 -9.56
N LEU A 208 -2.99 13.91 -9.85
CA LEU A 208 -4.42 13.55 -9.84
C LEU A 208 -5.06 13.83 -8.47
N ALA A 209 -4.30 13.69 -7.39
CA ALA A 209 -4.74 13.96 -6.04
C ALA A 209 -4.64 15.46 -5.63
N GLY A 210 -4.03 16.32 -6.47
CA GLY A 210 -3.69 17.70 -6.13
C GLY A 210 -2.56 17.82 -5.10
N TRP A 211 -1.68 16.81 -5.04
CA TRP A 211 -0.63 16.66 -4.03
C TRP A 211 0.78 16.65 -4.65
N ASP A 212 1.02 17.44 -5.68
CA ASP A 212 2.27 17.55 -6.43
C ASP A 212 3.35 18.43 -5.75
N ASN A 213 3.03 19.07 -4.63
CA ASN A 213 3.90 20.03 -3.92
C ASN A 213 4.78 19.40 -2.81
N PHE A 214 5.28 18.18 -2.98
CA PHE A 214 6.05 17.47 -1.95
C PHE A 214 7.57 17.60 -2.09
#